data_AF-A0AAV8VPD3-F1
#
_entry.id   AF-A0AAV8VPD3-F1
#
_cell.length_a   1.000
_cell.length_b   1.000
_cell.length_c   1.000
_cell.angle_alpha   90.00
_cell.angle_beta   90.00
_cell.angle_gamma   90.00
#
_symmetry.space_group_name_H-M   'P 1'
#
loop_
_entity.id
_entity.type
_entity.pdbx_description
1 polymer ?
#
loop_
_entity_poly.entity_id
_entity_poly.type
_entity_poly.pdbx_seq_one_letter_code
_entity_poly.pdbx_strand_id
1 'polypeptide(L)'
;TKLHGPEEWNTDTLARVQREGPDVGDLAQWKLEGKERPAWQEISNRSPTFKGYWALWDSLGVENNLLKTYRYAVHESTGKTPASVVFGAELRLPIDLISDRPKEEEGVDNYLSRLQDRLRLTRTEVRQKLKLESDRMKTRYDLRANTGGFQVGEKVWLYNPKRTKGKSPKLRKSWEGLHRLVFEESPFKGVTQILSEELPKESAIRAMC
;
A
#
# COMPACT_ATOMS: atom_id res chain seq x y z
N THR A 1 -49.14 10.13 0.30
CA THR A 1 -48.83 8.79 0.84
C THR A 1 -47.45 8.81 1.44
N LYS A 2 -47.34 8.95 2.77
CA LYS A 2 -46.06 8.87 3.47
C LYS A 2 -45.56 7.43 3.30
N LEU A 3 -44.52 7.24 2.51
CA LEU A 3 -43.81 5.96 2.44
C LEU A 3 -43.22 5.72 3.83
N HIS A 4 -43.85 4.84 4.61
CA HIS A 4 -43.20 4.21 5.76
C HIS A 4 -42.10 3.32 5.16
N GLY A 5 -40.91 3.88 4.98
CA GLY A 5 -39.72 3.10 4.63
C GLY A 5 -39.36 2.21 5.82
N PRO A 6 -39.01 0.93 5.60
CA PRO A 6 -38.60 0.06 6.69
C PRO A 6 -37.28 0.61 7.27
N GLU A 7 -37.20 0.62 8.60
CA GLU A 7 -35.98 0.65 9.45
C GLU A 7 -34.78 1.44 8.87
N GLU A 8 -34.46 2.59 9.46
CA GLU A 8 -33.35 3.46 9.07
C GLU A 8 -32.10 2.68 8.60
N TRP A 9 -31.65 2.96 7.38
CA TRP A 9 -30.47 2.33 6.78
C TRP A 9 -29.20 2.81 7.49
N ASN A 10 -28.90 2.20 8.65
CA ASN A 10 -27.70 2.38 9.44
C ASN A 10 -26.64 1.32 9.08
N THR A 11 -25.38 1.51 9.49
CA THR A 11 -24.27 0.55 9.27
C THR A 11 -24.62 -0.86 9.76
N ASP A 12 -25.34 -0.96 10.87
CA ASP A 12 -25.72 -2.25 11.47
C ASP A 12 -26.79 -2.98 10.63
N THR A 13 -27.76 -2.24 10.08
CA THR A 13 -28.79 -2.85 9.23
C THR A 13 -28.20 -3.31 7.90
N LEU A 14 -27.24 -2.59 7.36
CA LEU A 14 -26.50 -3.01 6.15
C LEU A 14 -25.59 -4.20 6.39
N ALA A 15 -24.91 -4.25 7.53
CA ALA A 15 -24.07 -5.40 7.88
C ALA A 15 -24.93 -6.67 7.99
N ARG A 16 -26.14 -6.55 8.55
CA ARG A 16 -27.14 -7.63 8.59
C ARG A 16 -27.58 -8.04 7.19
N VAL A 17 -28.01 -7.08 6.36
CA VAL A 17 -28.45 -7.34 4.97
C VAL A 17 -27.34 -7.95 4.12
N GLN A 18 -26.10 -7.49 4.26
CA GLN A 18 -24.96 -8.05 3.53
C GLN A 18 -24.66 -9.49 3.97
N ARG A 19 -24.79 -9.80 5.26
CA ARG A 19 -24.61 -11.15 5.81
C ARG A 19 -25.68 -12.13 5.32
N GLU A 20 -26.92 -11.67 5.25
CA GLU A 20 -28.05 -12.45 4.74
C GLU A 20 -28.04 -12.53 3.20
N GLY A 21 -27.21 -11.74 2.53
CA GLY A 21 -27.10 -11.69 1.09
C GLY A 21 -26.46 -12.96 0.49
N PRO A 22 -27.01 -13.51 -0.61
CA PRO A 22 -26.59 -14.81 -1.15
C PRO A 22 -25.18 -14.83 -1.75
N ASP A 23 -24.66 -13.67 -2.18
CA ASP A 23 -23.42 -13.56 -2.96
C ASP A 23 -22.19 -13.12 -2.15
N VAL A 24 -22.39 -12.49 -1.00
CA VAL A 24 -21.30 -11.85 -0.23
C VAL A 24 -21.35 -12.16 1.26
N GLY A 25 -22.43 -12.75 1.77
CA GLY A 25 -22.59 -13.06 3.19
C GLY A 25 -21.49 -13.99 3.72
N ASP A 26 -21.32 -15.14 3.07
CA ASP A 26 -20.28 -16.11 3.48
C ASP A 26 -18.87 -15.53 3.36
N LEU A 27 -18.59 -14.74 2.31
CA LEU A 27 -17.30 -14.06 2.13
C LEU A 27 -17.03 -13.03 3.25
N ALA A 28 -18.05 -12.27 3.64
CA ALA A 28 -17.96 -11.30 4.72
C ALA A 28 -17.69 -12.00 6.05
N GLN A 29 -18.39 -13.11 6.31
CA GLN A 29 -18.19 -13.92 7.51
C GLN A 29 -16.79 -14.51 7.56
N TRP A 30 -16.29 -15.10 6.48
CA TRP A 30 -14.94 -15.67 6.44
C TRP A 30 -13.85 -14.62 6.68
N LYS A 31 -14.04 -13.40 6.16
CA LYS A 31 -13.13 -12.27 6.43
C LYS A 31 -13.18 -11.83 7.89
N LEU A 32 -14.37 -11.78 8.51
CA LEU A 32 -14.53 -11.46 9.94
C LEU A 32 -13.89 -12.51 10.85
N GLU A 33 -13.98 -13.79 10.48
CA GLU A 33 -13.36 -14.92 11.19
C GLU A 33 -11.84 -14.99 10.98
N GLY A 34 -11.27 -14.14 10.11
CA GLY A 34 -9.83 -14.15 9.82
C GLY A 34 -9.37 -15.39 9.04
N LYS A 35 -10.28 -16.07 8.34
CA LYS A 35 -9.93 -17.23 7.50
C LYS A 35 -9.01 -16.81 6.35
N GLU A 36 -8.13 -17.72 5.95
CA GLU A 36 -7.37 -17.58 4.71
C GLU A 36 -8.28 -17.69 3.47
N ARG A 37 -7.74 -17.34 2.30
CA ARG A 37 -8.47 -17.40 1.04
C ARG A 37 -8.97 -18.84 0.78
N PRO A 38 -10.30 -19.06 0.63
CA PRO A 38 -10.86 -20.38 0.36
C PRO A 38 -10.32 -20.98 -0.95
N ALA A 39 -10.17 -22.31 -0.98
CA ALA A 39 -9.73 -23.02 -2.18
C ALA A 39 -10.78 -22.97 -3.30
N TRP A 40 -10.36 -23.12 -4.55
CA TRP A 40 -11.27 -23.09 -5.70
C TRP A 40 -12.35 -24.19 -5.63
N GLN A 41 -12.01 -25.38 -5.12
CA GLN A 41 -12.98 -26.48 -5.01
C GLN A 41 -14.20 -26.09 -4.16
N GLU A 42 -14.00 -25.32 -3.10
CA GLU A 42 -15.06 -24.90 -2.15
C GLU A 42 -16.03 -23.88 -2.75
N ILE A 43 -15.56 -23.09 -3.73
CA ILE A 43 -16.32 -21.96 -4.29
C ILE A 43 -16.76 -22.17 -5.75
N SER A 44 -16.31 -23.24 -6.41
CA SER A 44 -16.58 -23.51 -7.83
C SER A 44 -18.09 -23.55 -8.16
N ASN A 45 -18.89 -24.12 -7.25
CA ASN A 45 -20.34 -24.26 -7.36
C ASN A 45 -21.13 -22.99 -6.98
N ARG A 46 -20.47 -21.89 -6.59
CA ARG A 46 -21.12 -20.63 -6.24
C ARG A 46 -21.48 -19.80 -7.48
N SER A 47 -22.27 -18.75 -7.26
CA SER A 47 -22.69 -17.81 -8.31
C SER A 47 -21.48 -17.13 -8.99
N PRO A 48 -21.61 -16.65 -10.24
CA PRO A 48 -20.57 -15.87 -10.90
C PRO A 48 -20.17 -14.62 -10.11
N THR A 49 -21.14 -13.96 -9.47
CA THR A 49 -20.95 -12.78 -8.61
C THR A 49 -20.10 -13.11 -7.38
N PHE A 50 -20.43 -14.19 -6.67
CA PHE A 50 -19.63 -14.69 -5.55
C PHE A 50 -18.18 -14.99 -5.97
N LYS A 51 -18.01 -15.67 -7.12
CA LYS A 51 -16.69 -15.98 -7.67
C LYS A 51 -15.90 -14.73 -8.06
N GLY A 52 -16.58 -13.68 -8.54
CA GLY A 52 -15.99 -12.37 -8.79
C GLY A 52 -15.44 -11.73 -7.51
N TYR A 53 -16.20 -11.73 -6.42
CA TYR A 53 -15.71 -11.23 -5.13
C TYR A 53 -14.59 -12.10 -4.55
N TRP A 54 -14.69 -13.43 -4.65
CA TRP A 54 -13.62 -14.34 -4.26
C TRP A 54 -12.33 -14.08 -5.05
N ALA A 55 -12.42 -13.79 -6.35
CA ALA A 55 -11.24 -13.44 -7.16
C ALA A 55 -10.54 -12.17 -6.64
N LEU A 56 -11.31 -11.27 -6.02
CA LEU A 56 -10.85 -10.04 -5.39
C LEU A 56 -10.48 -10.19 -3.91
N TRP A 57 -10.39 -11.42 -3.37
CA TRP A 57 -10.21 -11.70 -1.94
C TRP A 57 -9.13 -10.84 -1.25
N ASP A 58 -7.96 -10.69 -1.87
CA ASP A 58 -6.82 -9.96 -1.28
C ASP A 58 -7.08 -8.45 -1.19
N SER A 59 -8.01 -7.96 -2.01
CA SER A 59 -8.47 -6.57 -1.99
C SER A 59 -9.71 -6.36 -1.11
N LEU A 60 -10.31 -7.42 -0.58
CA LEU A 60 -11.47 -7.34 0.29
C LEU A 60 -11.03 -7.13 1.75
N GLY A 61 -11.63 -6.14 2.40
CA GLY A 61 -11.44 -5.83 3.81
C GLY A 61 -12.80 -5.68 4.51
N VAL A 62 -12.80 -5.73 5.83
CA VAL A 62 -14.02 -5.52 6.63
C VAL A 62 -13.83 -4.32 7.52
N GLU A 63 -14.80 -3.41 7.51
CA GLU A 63 -14.85 -2.21 8.34
C GLU A 63 -16.28 -2.02 8.83
N ASN A 64 -16.47 -1.84 10.15
CA ASN A 64 -17.79 -1.74 10.77
C ASN A 64 -18.73 -2.90 10.39
N ASN A 65 -18.22 -4.14 10.39
CA ASN A 65 -18.91 -5.37 9.99
C ASN A 65 -19.40 -5.40 8.52
N LEU A 66 -18.97 -4.45 7.69
CA LEU A 66 -19.28 -4.41 6.26
C LEU A 66 -18.08 -4.86 5.45
N LEU A 67 -18.30 -5.79 4.53
CA LEU A 67 -17.30 -6.21 3.56
C LEU A 67 -17.18 -5.13 2.48
N LYS A 68 -15.99 -4.55 2.37
CA LYS A 68 -15.63 -3.49 1.44
C LYS A 68 -14.52 -3.94 0.50
N THR A 69 -14.49 -3.37 -0.70
CA THR A 69 -13.36 -3.53 -1.62
C THR A 69 -12.27 -2.50 -1.33
N TYR A 70 -11.04 -2.79 -1.75
CA TYR A 70 -9.85 -1.95 -1.51
C TYR A 70 -10.05 -0.48 -1.90
N ARG A 71 -10.89 -0.19 -2.89
CA ARG A 71 -11.20 1.18 -3.31
C ARG A 71 -11.79 2.04 -2.19
N TYR A 72 -12.45 1.42 -1.21
CA TYR A 72 -13.09 2.07 -0.06
C TYR A 72 -12.29 1.93 1.24
N ALA A 73 -11.24 1.10 1.25
CA ALA A 73 -10.42 0.90 2.43
C ALA A 73 -9.28 1.92 2.46
N VAL A 74 -9.03 2.50 3.64
CA VAL A 74 -7.86 3.36 3.83
C VAL A 74 -6.60 2.52 3.71
N HIS A 75 -5.72 2.88 2.77
CA HIS A 75 -4.46 2.16 2.60
C HIS A 75 -3.39 2.73 3.55
N GLU A 76 -2.61 1.86 4.20
CA GLU A 76 -1.67 2.23 5.25
C GLU A 76 -0.63 3.26 4.78
N SER A 77 -0.02 3.03 3.61
CA SER A 77 1.05 3.89 3.07
C SER A 77 0.56 5.27 2.61
N THR A 78 -0.68 5.37 2.14
CA THR A 78 -1.26 6.62 1.63
C THR A 78 -2.12 7.34 2.68
N GLY A 79 -2.64 6.62 3.69
CA GLY A 79 -3.57 7.16 4.70
C GLY A 79 -4.91 7.64 4.15
N LYS A 80 -5.21 7.32 2.89
CA LYS A 80 -6.43 7.71 2.17
C LYS A 80 -6.95 6.50 1.39
N THR A 81 -8.24 6.51 1.07
CA THR A 81 -8.84 5.50 0.19
C THR A 81 -8.35 5.69 -1.25
N PRO A 82 -8.16 4.63 -2.05
CA PRO A 82 -7.87 4.78 -3.47
C PRO A 82 -8.93 5.59 -4.22
N ALA A 83 -10.20 5.49 -3.83
CA ALA A 83 -11.28 6.30 -4.37
C ALA A 83 -11.04 7.81 -4.19
N SER A 84 -10.77 8.26 -2.96
CA SER A 84 -10.51 9.66 -2.68
C SER A 84 -9.25 10.19 -3.39
N VAL A 85 -8.21 9.37 -3.53
CA VAL A 85 -6.97 9.76 -4.22
C VAL A 85 -7.19 9.97 -5.71
N VAL A 86 -8.01 9.14 -6.36
CA VAL A 86 -8.26 9.22 -7.81
C VAL A 86 -9.34 10.23 -8.15
N PHE A 87 -10.46 10.19 -7.42
CA PHE A 87 -11.66 10.96 -7.75
C PHE A 87 -11.81 12.24 -6.92
N GLY A 88 -10.98 12.45 -5.90
CA GLY A 88 -11.16 13.55 -4.96
C GLY A 88 -12.42 13.40 -4.12
N ALA A 89 -13.04 12.23 -4.09
CA ALA A 89 -14.25 11.98 -3.31
C ALA A 89 -14.31 10.51 -2.92
N GLU A 90 -14.94 10.24 -1.79
CA GLU A 90 -15.36 8.87 -1.51
C GLU A 90 -16.46 8.48 -2.50
N LEU A 91 -16.34 7.25 -3.03
CA LEU A 91 -17.37 6.68 -3.89
C LEU A 91 -18.66 6.52 -3.07
N ARG A 92 -19.81 6.87 -3.67
CA ARG A 92 -21.11 6.68 -3.01
C ARG A 92 -21.38 5.19 -2.82
N LEU A 93 -21.54 4.78 -1.57
CA LEU A 93 -22.00 3.44 -1.23
C LEU A 93 -23.52 3.37 -1.39
N PRO A 94 -24.12 2.16 -1.52
CA PRO A 94 -25.58 2.01 -1.54
C PRO A 94 -26.29 2.72 -0.37
N ILE A 95 -25.67 2.74 0.82
CA ILE A 95 -26.16 3.52 1.98
C ILE A 95 -26.23 5.02 1.72
N ASP A 96 -25.24 5.57 0.99
CA ASP A 96 -25.15 7.01 0.69
C ASP A 96 -26.12 7.44 -0.41
N LEU A 97 -26.69 6.49 -1.15
CA LEU A 97 -27.72 6.74 -2.15
C LEU A 97 -29.11 6.81 -1.51
N ILE A 98 -29.31 6.05 -0.43
CA ILE A 98 -30.58 5.99 0.31
C ILE A 98 -30.61 7.03 1.42
N SER A 99 -29.46 7.32 2.02
CA SER A 99 -29.30 8.44 2.95
C SER A 99 -29.31 9.73 2.14
N ASP A 100 -30.31 10.58 2.36
CA ASP A 100 -30.37 11.91 1.76
C ASP A 100 -29.19 12.75 2.25
N ARG A 101 -28.04 12.66 1.56
CA ARG A 101 -26.98 13.66 1.73
C ARG A 101 -27.50 14.96 1.11
N PRO A 102 -27.34 16.10 1.80
CA PRO A 102 -27.71 17.38 1.21
C PRO A 102 -27.00 17.50 -0.14
N LYS A 103 -27.80 17.73 -1.18
CA LYS A 103 -27.28 18.02 -2.51
C LYS A 103 -26.55 19.36 -2.38
N GLU A 104 -25.25 19.38 -2.64
CA GLU A 104 -24.53 20.64 -2.82
C GLU A 104 -25.09 21.26 -4.12
N GLU A 105 -26.14 22.08 -3.98
CA GLU A 105 -26.69 22.84 -5.10
C GLU A 105 -25.80 24.03 -5.39
N GLU A 106 -24.81 23.78 -6.24
CA GLU A 106 -23.82 24.78 -6.59
C GLU A 106 -23.59 24.84 -8.08
N GLY A 107 -23.27 26.04 -8.57
CA GLY A 107 -22.85 26.24 -9.95
C GLY A 107 -21.65 25.36 -10.29
N VAL A 108 -21.63 24.85 -11.52
CA VAL A 108 -20.62 23.93 -12.04
C VAL A 108 -19.19 24.46 -11.79
N ASP A 109 -18.97 25.76 -11.95
CA ASP A 109 -17.65 26.38 -11.76
C ASP A 109 -17.13 26.29 -10.32
N ASN A 110 -18.02 26.47 -9.33
CA ASN A 110 -17.67 26.37 -7.91
C ASN A 110 -17.34 24.93 -7.51
N TYR A 111 -18.06 23.96 -8.08
CA TYR A 111 -17.78 22.54 -7.89
C TYR A 111 -16.42 22.15 -8.49
N LEU A 112 -16.13 22.60 -9.71
CA LEU A 112 -14.85 22.31 -10.38
C LEU A 112 -13.66 22.90 -9.62
N SER A 113 -13.76 24.14 -9.15
CA SER A 113 -12.70 24.77 -8.34
C SER A 113 -12.42 23.96 -7.09
N ARG A 114 -13.47 23.58 -6.34
CA ARG A 114 -13.31 22.78 -5.13
C ARG A 114 -12.76 21.38 -5.38
N LEU A 115 -13.21 20.73 -6.45
CA LEU A 115 -12.68 19.42 -6.82
C LEU A 115 -11.18 19.51 -7.11
N GLN A 116 -10.75 20.52 -7.85
CA GLN A 116 -9.33 20.76 -8.12
C GLN A 116 -8.54 21.01 -6.84
N ASP A 117 -9.04 21.84 -5.94
CA ASP A 117 -8.37 22.15 -4.67
C ASP A 117 -8.26 20.92 -3.78
N ARG A 118 -9.34 20.13 -3.68
CA ARG A 118 -9.36 18.90 -2.90
C ARG A 118 -8.43 17.83 -3.46
N LEU A 119 -8.34 17.68 -4.79
CA LEU A 119 -7.38 16.79 -5.42
C LEU A 119 -5.93 17.25 -5.19
N ARG A 120 -5.66 18.56 -5.26
CA ARG A 120 -4.33 19.13 -4.96
C ARG A 120 -3.93 18.85 -3.52
N LEU A 121 -4.83 19.12 -2.57
CA LEU A 121 -4.61 18.86 -1.15
C LEU A 121 -4.40 17.38 -0.87
N THR A 122 -5.26 16.51 -1.37
CA THR A 122 -5.13 15.06 -1.17
C THR A 122 -3.79 14.56 -1.72
N ARG A 123 -3.36 15.08 -2.87
CA ARG A 123 -2.07 14.72 -3.47
C ARG A 123 -0.88 15.19 -2.64
N THR A 124 -0.94 16.36 -2.02
CA THR A 124 0.15 16.84 -1.14
C THR A 124 0.22 16.00 0.14
N GLU A 125 -0.91 15.71 0.77
CA GLU A 125 -1.01 14.85 1.95
C GLU A 125 -0.46 13.44 1.68
N VAL A 126 -0.90 12.80 0.59
CA VAL A 126 -0.43 11.46 0.21
C VAL A 126 1.07 11.46 -0.07
N ARG A 127 1.61 12.48 -0.73
CA ARG A 127 3.06 12.58 -0.99
C ARG A 127 3.87 12.72 0.29
N GLN A 128 3.41 13.51 1.25
CA GLN A 128 4.07 13.65 2.54
C GLN A 128 4.08 12.33 3.30
N LYS A 129 2.94 11.63 3.35
CA LYS A 129 2.84 10.35 4.03
C LYS A 129 3.69 9.26 3.36
N LEU A 130 3.65 9.16 2.03
CA LEU A 130 4.49 8.21 1.29
C LEU A 130 5.97 8.43 1.56
N LYS A 131 6.42 9.70 1.68
CA LYS A 131 7.80 10.01 2.05
C LYS A 131 8.12 9.49 3.46
N LEU A 132 7.28 9.81 4.44
CA LEU A 132 7.46 9.37 5.82
C LEU A 132 7.49 7.83 5.95
N GLU A 133 6.53 7.14 5.32
CA GLU A 133 6.47 5.67 5.37
C GLU A 133 7.64 5.02 4.61
N SER A 134 8.10 5.63 3.51
CA SER A 134 9.32 5.21 2.82
C SER A 134 10.55 5.34 3.73
N ASP A 135 10.70 6.47 4.43
CA ASP A 135 11.81 6.71 5.36
C ASP A 135 11.76 5.70 6.53
N ARG A 136 10.58 5.49 7.11
CA ARG A 136 10.35 4.50 8.18
C ARG A 136 10.69 3.07 7.74
N MET A 137 10.24 2.70 6.54
CA MET A 137 10.51 1.39 5.96
C MET A 137 12.00 1.19 5.70
N LYS A 138 12.69 2.23 5.22
CA LYS A 138 14.14 2.24 5.06
C LYS A 138 14.85 2.07 6.40
N THR A 139 14.53 2.87 7.41
CA THR A 139 15.14 2.73 8.76
C THR A 139 14.95 1.33 9.33
N ARG A 140 13.75 0.75 9.20
CA ARG A 140 13.47 -0.62 9.65
C ARG A 140 14.29 -1.66 8.88
N TYR A 141 14.43 -1.49 7.57
CA TYR A 141 15.25 -2.36 6.74
C TYR A 141 16.72 -2.24 7.12
N ASP A 142 17.26 -1.03 7.22
CA ASP A 142 18.66 -0.75 7.55
C ASP A 142 19.03 -1.31 8.94
N LEU A 143 18.15 -1.19 9.94
CA LEU A 143 18.32 -1.80 11.27
C LEU A 143 18.45 -3.33 11.20
N ARG A 144 17.68 -3.98 10.33
CA ARG A 144 17.67 -5.45 10.18
C ARG A 144 18.81 -5.95 9.30
N ALA A 145 19.18 -5.19 8.27
CA ALA A 145 20.25 -5.52 7.34
C ALA A 145 21.63 -5.34 7.98
N ASN A 146 21.77 -4.40 8.92
CA ASN A 146 23.04 -4.07 9.57
C ASN A 146 23.06 -4.41 11.07
N THR A 147 22.66 -5.62 11.45
CA THR A 147 22.64 -6.04 12.86
C THR A 147 24.03 -6.17 13.50
N GLY A 148 25.10 -6.23 12.70
CA GLY A 148 26.47 -6.42 13.18
C GLY A 148 27.41 -5.22 13.06
N GLY A 149 27.01 -4.15 12.34
CA GLY A 149 27.94 -3.12 11.88
C GLY A 149 28.95 -3.66 10.88
N PHE A 150 29.60 -2.77 10.13
CA PHE A 150 30.78 -3.14 9.34
C PHE A 150 32.05 -2.73 10.07
N GLN A 151 33.07 -3.57 10.03
CA GLN A 151 34.39 -3.24 10.59
C GLN A 151 35.35 -2.73 9.52
N VAL A 152 36.28 -1.87 9.92
CA VAL A 152 37.38 -1.40 9.05
C VAL A 152 38.20 -2.59 8.62
N GLY A 153 38.50 -2.69 7.33
CA GLY A 153 39.20 -3.83 6.76
C GLY A 153 38.32 -5.03 6.41
N GLU A 154 37.01 -4.99 6.70
CA GLU A 154 36.07 -6.02 6.29
C GLU A 154 35.86 -6.01 4.76
N LYS A 155 35.69 -7.21 4.20
CA LYS A 155 35.51 -7.41 2.75
C LYS A 155 34.03 -7.39 2.44
N VAL A 156 33.60 -6.43 1.64
CA VAL A 156 32.20 -6.18 1.30
C VAL A 156 32.00 -6.11 -0.20
N TRP A 157 30.82 -6.51 -0.67
CA TRP A 157 30.39 -6.25 -2.04
C TRP A 157 29.75 -4.87 -2.13
N LEU A 158 30.11 -4.09 -3.15
CA LEU A 158 29.55 -2.76 -3.34
C LEU A 158 28.30 -2.82 -4.22
N TYR A 159 27.16 -2.40 -3.68
CA TYR A 159 25.93 -2.25 -4.46
C TYR A 159 25.94 -0.92 -5.22
N ASN A 160 26.14 -0.96 -6.54
CA ASN A 160 26.22 0.22 -7.40
C ASN A 160 25.23 0.11 -8.59
N PRO A 161 23.93 0.39 -8.37
CA PRO A 161 22.89 0.27 -9.40
C PRO A 161 22.92 1.45 -10.39
N LYS A 162 24.06 1.71 -11.04
CA LYS A 162 24.19 2.74 -12.09
C LYS A 162 23.37 2.36 -13.31
N ARG A 163 22.49 3.28 -13.73
CA ARG A 163 21.67 3.12 -14.94
C ARG A 163 22.44 3.62 -16.16
N THR A 164 22.89 2.71 -17.02
CA THR A 164 23.32 3.04 -18.38
C THR A 164 22.13 3.06 -19.34
N LYS A 165 22.08 4.07 -20.21
CA LYS A 165 21.03 4.21 -21.24
C LYS A 165 21.17 3.05 -22.24
N GLY A 166 20.04 2.43 -22.63
CA GLY A 166 20.02 1.34 -23.62
C GLY A 166 20.27 -0.08 -23.08
N LYS A 167 20.55 -0.28 -21.79
CA LYS A 167 20.64 -1.62 -21.18
C LYS A 167 19.53 -1.83 -20.15
N SER A 168 18.91 -3.02 -20.15
CA SER A 168 17.86 -3.38 -19.19
C SER A 168 18.40 -3.42 -17.76
N PRO A 169 17.84 -2.64 -16.81
CA PRO A 169 18.29 -2.64 -15.42
C PRO A 169 18.22 -4.02 -14.75
N LYS A 170 17.27 -4.87 -15.15
CA LYS A 170 17.04 -6.19 -14.54
C LYS A 170 18.09 -7.25 -14.92
N LEU A 171 18.75 -7.09 -16.08
CA LEU A 171 19.73 -8.04 -16.60
C LEU A 171 21.18 -7.63 -16.33
N ARG A 172 21.40 -6.61 -15.48
CA ARG A 172 22.73 -6.12 -15.12
C ARG A 172 23.16 -6.63 -13.76
N LYS A 173 24.46 -6.90 -13.61
CA LYS A 173 25.08 -7.11 -12.30
C LYS A 173 25.15 -5.76 -11.59
N SER A 174 24.38 -5.63 -10.50
CA SER A 174 24.33 -4.39 -9.69
C SER A 174 25.35 -4.40 -8.54
N TRP A 175 26.02 -5.54 -8.35
CA TRP A 175 27.06 -5.72 -7.36
C TRP A 175 28.43 -5.64 -8.07
N GLU A 176 29.21 -4.64 -7.70
CA GLU A 176 30.62 -4.50 -8.06
C GLU A 176 31.46 -5.36 -7.11
N GLY A 177 32.69 -5.72 -7.54
CA GLY A 177 33.51 -6.79 -6.97
C GLY A 177 33.85 -6.66 -5.47
N LEU A 178 34.83 -7.45 -5.02
CA LEU A 178 35.18 -7.44 -3.60
C LEU A 178 35.92 -6.14 -3.26
N HIS A 179 35.40 -5.39 -2.30
CA HIS A 179 36.07 -4.20 -1.79
C HIS A 179 36.44 -4.36 -0.32
N ARG A 180 37.54 -3.73 0.10
CA ARG A 180 37.93 -3.56 1.49
C ARG A 180 37.45 -2.21 2.00
N LEU A 181 36.77 -2.17 3.14
CA LEU A 181 36.41 -0.92 3.79
C LEU A 181 37.65 -0.22 4.37
N VAL A 182 37.87 1.03 3.97
CA VAL A 182 38.94 1.90 4.46
C VAL A 182 38.31 3.19 4.99
N PHE A 183 38.72 3.62 6.19
CA PHE A 183 38.39 4.97 6.65
C PHE A 183 39.42 5.94 6.09
N GLU A 184 38.94 6.98 5.40
CA GLU A 184 39.75 8.16 5.10
C GLU A 184 39.17 9.35 5.87
N GLU A 185 40.04 10.12 6.54
CA GLU A 185 39.63 11.38 7.13
C GLU A 185 39.26 12.33 6.00
N SER A 186 37.98 12.73 5.94
CA SER A 186 37.54 13.68 4.94
C SER A 186 38.24 15.02 5.20
N PRO A 187 38.64 15.77 4.14
CA PRO A 187 39.20 17.11 4.29
C PRO A 187 38.23 18.11 4.97
N PHE A 188 36.95 17.73 5.16
CA PHE A 188 35.99 18.49 5.94
C PHE A 188 35.89 17.94 7.38
N LYS A 189 36.26 18.78 8.36
CA LYS A 189 36.17 18.45 9.79
C LYS A 189 34.78 17.90 10.15
N GLY A 190 34.74 16.68 10.69
CA GLY A 190 33.52 16.04 11.19
C GLY A 190 32.82 15.09 10.21
N VAL A 191 33.40 14.82 9.03
CA VAL A 191 32.86 13.85 8.07
C VAL A 191 33.83 12.68 7.95
N THR A 192 33.43 11.48 8.34
CA THR A 192 34.16 10.24 8.02
C THR A 192 33.69 9.75 6.65
N GLN A 193 34.60 9.64 5.67
CA GLN A 193 34.30 9.00 4.39
C GLN A 193 34.65 7.51 4.49
N ILE A 194 33.67 6.65 4.20
CA ILE A 194 33.90 5.22 4.04
C ILE A 194 34.26 5.00 2.58
N LEU A 195 35.53 4.71 2.32
CA LEU A 195 36.02 4.34 0.99
C LEU A 195 36.17 2.84 0.89
N SER A 196 36.18 2.34 -0.35
CA SER A 196 36.21 0.91 -0.64
C SER A 196 37.28 0.62 -1.69
N GLU A 197 38.34 -0.09 -1.33
CA GLU A 197 39.46 -0.42 -2.23
C GLU A 197 39.24 -1.80 -2.87
N GLU A 198 39.40 -1.94 -4.19
CA GLU A 198 39.20 -3.23 -4.88
C GLU A 198 40.23 -4.28 -4.42
N LEU A 199 39.76 -5.49 -4.11
CA LEU A 199 40.59 -6.62 -3.69
C LEU A 199 40.81 -7.64 -4.83
N PRO A 200 41.96 -8.32 -4.85
CA PRO A 200 42.20 -9.46 -5.75
C PRO A 200 41.18 -10.60 -5.52
N LYS A 201 40.79 -11.25 -6.61
CA LYS A 201 39.64 -12.18 -6.73
C LYS A 201 39.67 -13.43 -5.83
N GLU A 202 40.75 -13.70 -5.12
CA GLU A 202 41.00 -14.98 -4.42
C GLU A 202 40.65 -14.97 -2.92
N SER A 203 39.87 -14.01 -2.43
CA SER A 203 39.60 -13.92 -1.00
C SER A 203 38.20 -14.35 -0.57
N ALA A 204 38.13 -15.17 0.49
CA ALA A 204 36.90 -15.66 1.12
C ALA A 204 36.04 -14.52 1.73
N ILE A 205 34.71 -14.70 1.71
CA ILE A 205 33.71 -13.64 1.86
C ILE A 205 32.61 -14.06 2.85
N ARG A 206 32.12 -13.12 3.65
CA ARG A 206 30.85 -13.21 4.37
C ARG A 206 29.76 -12.55 3.51
N ALA A 207 28.81 -13.34 3.01
CA ALA A 207 27.64 -12.80 2.32
C ALA A 207 26.49 -12.67 3.33
N MET A 208 25.90 -11.48 3.44
CA MET A 208 24.65 -11.24 4.18
C MET A 208 23.57 -10.79 3.19
N CYS A 209 22.37 -11.39 3.34
CA CYS A 209 21.15 -11.09 2.60
C CYS A 209 20.44 -9.86 3.15
#